data_AF-A0A9X3MBQ6-F1
#
_entry.id   AF-A0A9X3MBQ6-F1
#
_cell.length_a   1.000
_cell.length_b   1.000
_cell.length_c   1.000
_cell.angle_alpha   90.00
_cell.angle_beta   90.00
_cell.angle_gamma   90.00
#
_symmetry.space_group_name_H-M   'P 1'
#
loop_
_entity.id
_entity.type
_entity.pdbx_description
1 polymer ?
#
loop_
_entity_poly.entity_id
_entity_poly.type
_entity_poly.pdbx_seq_one_letter_code
_entity_poly.pdbx_strand_id
1 'polypeptide(L)' 'MVKTTLLISLDNARRFHDVLAPYVDAARIAPDIDAQRANPSQIREWARTQGLPVAHRGKIPQDVIEAYNAAN' A
#
# COMPACT_ATOMS: atom_id res chain seq x y z
N MET A 1 14.92 -44.16 -1.15
CA MET A 1 14.36 -43.06 -0.35
C MET A 1 14.00 -41.92 -1.30
N VAL A 2 12.72 -41.77 -1.64
CA VAL A 2 12.25 -40.68 -2.51
C VAL A 2 12.20 -39.43 -1.64
N LYS A 3 13.05 -38.43 -1.95
CA LYS A 3 13.18 -37.22 -1.15
C LYS A 3 11.99 -36.30 -1.47
N THR A 4 10.89 -36.55 -0.77
CA THR A 4 9.66 -35.75 -0.77
C THR A 4 9.93 -34.41 -0.13
N THR A 5 10.36 -33.42 -0.91
CA THR A 5 10.37 -32.02 -0.50
C THR A 5 10.34 -31.16 -1.76
N LEU A 6 9.19 -31.13 -2.44
CA LEU A 6 8.82 -30.09 -3.40
C LEU A 6 8.62 -28.78 -2.64
N LEU A 7 9.68 -28.30 -1.98
CA LEU A 7 9.70 -26.97 -1.41
C LEU A 7 10.39 -26.07 -2.41
N ILE A 8 9.91 -24.84 -2.43
CA ILE A 8 10.64 -23.60 -2.66
C ILE A 8 12.08 -23.77 -2.15
N SER A 9 12.93 -24.41 -2.93
CA SER A 9 14.33 -24.62 -2.60
C SER A 9 15.00 -23.26 -2.68
N LEU A 10 15.93 -22.97 -1.77
CA LEU A 10 16.76 -21.77 -1.86
C LEU A 10 17.39 -21.63 -3.26
N ASP A 11 17.71 -22.76 -3.90
CA ASP A 11 18.25 -22.79 -5.25
C ASP A 11 17.23 -22.39 -6.31
N ASN A 12 15.96 -22.79 -6.15
CA ASN A 12 14.89 -22.38 -7.07
C ASN A 12 14.54 -20.90 -6.88
N ALA A 13 14.53 -20.41 -5.63
CA ALA A 13 14.33 -19.00 -5.33
C ALA A 13 15.46 -18.15 -5.95
N ARG A 14 16.71 -18.59 -5.81
CA ARG A 14 17.88 -17.91 -6.40
C ARG A 14 17.77 -17.84 -7.92
N ARG A 15 17.51 -18.97 -8.59
CA ARG A 15 17.31 -19.01 -10.04
C ARG A 15 16.18 -18.09 -10.51
N PHE A 16 15.09 -18.02 -9.76
CA PHE A 16 13.98 -17.11 -10.06
C PHE A 16 14.39 -15.64 -9.96
N HIS A 17 15.12 -15.27 -8.90
CA HIS A 17 15.64 -13.91 -8.75
C HIS A 17 16.66 -13.54 -9.83
N ASP A 18 17.56 -14.45 -10.20
CA ASP A 18 18.57 -14.22 -11.24
C ASP A 18 17.91 -13.93 -12.61
N VAL A 19 16.84 -14.66 -12.94
CA VAL A 19 16.07 -14.43 -14.19
C VAL A 19 15.33 -13.09 -14.18
N LEU A 20 14.87 -12.64 -13.01
CA LEU A 20 14.16 -11.38 -12.87
C LEU A 20 15.08 -10.15 -12.72
N ALA A 21 16.35 -10.35 -12.36
CA ALA A 21 17.33 -9.28 -12.13
C ALA A 21 17.31 -8.17 -13.20
N PRO A 22 17.43 -8.44 -14.52
CA PRO A 22 17.46 -7.38 -15.52
C PRO A 22 16.15 -6.57 -15.60
N TYR A 23 15.01 -7.18 -15.25
CA TYR A 23 13.71 -6.50 -15.25
C TYR A 23 13.50 -5.67 -13.99
N VAL A 24 13.99 -6.14 -12.84
CA VAL A 24 13.96 -5.40 -11.58
C VAL A 24 14.90 -4.20 -11.64
N ASP A 25 16.09 -4.35 -12.21
CA ASP A 25 17.07 -3.26 -12.38
C ASP A 25 16.56 -2.17 -13.33
N ALA A 26 15.79 -2.56 -14.36
CA ALA A 26 15.15 -1.62 -15.28
C ALA A 26 13.82 -1.06 -14.74
N ALA A 27 13.27 -1.63 -13.66
CA ALA A 27 12.00 -1.19 -13.10
C ALA A 27 12.18 0.08 -12.27
N ARG A 28 11.26 1.02 -12.44
CA ARG A 28 11.08 2.13 -11.50
C ARG A 28 10.17 1.68 -10.37
N ILE A 29 10.52 2.04 -9.14
CA ILE A 29 9.60 1.92 -8.01
C ILE A 29 8.41 2.84 -8.31
N ALA A 30 7.21 2.26 -8.40
CA ALA A 30 6.01 3.04 -8.50
C ALA A 30 5.87 3.88 -7.22
N PRO A 31 5.44 5.15 -7.32
CA PRO A 31 5.15 5.92 -6.13
C PRO A 31 4.16 5.13 -5.28
N ASP A 32 4.49 4.99 -4.00
CA ASP A 32 3.60 4.34 -3.06
C ASP A 32 2.33 5.20 -2.94
N ILE A 33 1.27 4.78 -3.63
CA ILE A 33 -0.02 5.46 -3.59
C ILE A 33 -0.65 5.31 -2.19
N ASP A 34 -0.22 4.31 -1.42
CA ASP A 34 -0.67 4.10 -0.04
C ASP A 34 0.08 4.98 0.98
N ALA A 35 1.35 5.32 0.74
CA ALA A 35 2.10 6.23 1.63
C ALA A 35 1.45 7.62 1.79
N GLN A 36 0.70 8.07 0.78
CA GLN A 36 -0.09 9.31 0.84
C GLN A 36 -1.51 9.12 1.35
N ARG A 37 -1.99 7.89 1.54
CA ARG A 37 -3.33 7.65 2.08
C ARG A 37 -3.28 7.85 3.59
N ALA A 38 -3.58 9.09 3.99
CA ALA A 38 -3.88 9.41 5.37
C ALA A 38 -4.85 8.38 5.96
N ASN A 39 -4.61 7.99 7.22
CA ASN A 39 -5.40 6.96 7.85
C ASN A 39 -6.88 7.39 7.89
N PRO A 40 -7.82 6.58 7.34
CA PRO A 40 -9.23 6.94 7.33
C PRO A 40 -9.82 7.26 8.70
N SER A 41 -9.27 6.70 9.80
CA SER A 41 -9.71 7.07 11.15
C SER A 41 -9.33 8.51 11.51
N GLN A 42 -8.09 8.91 11.18
CA GLN A 42 -7.57 10.25 11.45
C GLN A 42 -8.32 11.30 10.64
N ILE A 43 -8.60 11.04 9.36
CA ILE A 43 -9.39 11.96 8.52
C ILE A 43 -10.80 12.15 9.12
N ARG A 44 -11.44 11.08 9.62
CA ARG A 44 -12.77 11.19 10.25
C ARG A 44 -12.73 11.95 11.57
N GLU A 45 -11.71 11.75 12.39
CA GLU A 45 -11.53 12.49 13.64
C GLU A 45 -11.34 13.98 13.35
N TRP A 46 -10.40 14.31 12.46
CA TRP A 46 -10.18 15.67 12.00
C TRP A 46 -11.46 16.30 11.44
N ALA A 47 -12.17 15.61 10.56
CA ALA A 47 -13.41 16.12 9.97
C ALA A 47 -14.49 16.41 11.02
N ARG A 48 -14.63 15.58 12.07
CA ARG A 48 -15.53 15.86 13.20
C ARG A 48 -15.12 17.10 13.98
N THR A 49 -13.82 17.34 14.18
CA THR A 49 -13.34 18.57 14.85
C THR A 49 -13.63 19.83 14.04
N GLN A 50 -13.61 19.72 12.71
CA GLN A 50 -13.93 20.81 11.78
C GLN A 50 -15.45 20.98 11.55
N GLY A 51 -16.29 20.10 12.09
CA GLY A 51 -17.74 20.11 11.85
C GLY A 51 -18.14 19.68 10.43
N LEU A 52 -17.26 19.00 9.70
CA LEU A 52 -17.52 18.51 8.35
C LEU A 52 -18.41 17.25 8.38
N PRO A 53 -19.36 17.11 7.44
CA PRO A 53 -20.24 15.95 7.38
C PRO A 53 -19.45 14.70 6.95
N VAL A 54 -19.21 13.79 7.88
CA VAL A 54 -18.57 12.50 7.64
C VAL A 54 -19.38 11.35 8.19
N ALA A 55 -19.55 10.29 7.39
CA ALA A 55 -20.21 9.08 7.83
C ALA A 55 -19.37 8.34 8.89
N HIS A 56 -20.04 7.71 9.85
CA HIS A 56 -19.38 6.91 10.90
C HIS A 56 -18.58 5.73 10.32
N ARG A 57 -19.03 5.17 9.19
CA ARG A 57 -18.38 4.07 8.46
C ARG A 57 -18.50 4.29 6.95
N GLY A 58 -17.67 3.57 6.19
CA GLY A 58 -17.68 3.60 4.73
C GLY A 58 -16.71 4.62 4.12
N LYS A 59 -16.92 4.91 2.84
CA LYS A 59 -16.08 5.81 2.04
C LYS A 59 -16.15 7.24 2.60
N ILE A 60 -15.00 7.88 2.76
CA ILE A 60 -14.92 9.29 3.14
C ILE A 60 -15.11 10.13 1.86
N PRO A 61 -15.91 11.21 1.89
CA PRO A 61 -16.03 12.11 0.75
C PRO A 61 -14.67 12.65 0.31
N GLN A 62 -14.45 12.72 -1.00
CA GLN A 62 -13.16 13.13 -1.57
C GLN A 62 -12.77 14.54 -1.09
N ASP A 63 -13.73 15.46 -1.05
CA ASP A 63 -13.56 16.84 -0.59
C ASP A 63 -12.98 16.93 0.84
N VAL A 64 -13.36 16.00 1.72
CA VAL A 64 -12.87 15.95 3.10
C VAL A 64 -11.42 15.44 3.14
N ILE A 65 -11.07 14.48 2.28
CA ILE A 65 -9.70 13.97 2.15
C ILE A 65 -8.79 15.08 1.62
N GLU A 66 -9.23 15.83 0.62
CA GLU A 66 -8.48 16.94 0.05
C GLU A 66 -8.30 18.08 1.05
N ALA A 67 -9.35 18.43 1.80
CA ALA A 67 -9.25 19.43 2.86
C ALA A 67 -8.30 19.00 4.00
N TYR A 68 -8.30 17.70 4.35
CA TYR A 68 -7.33 17.15 5.31
C TYR A 68 -5.90 17.22 4.79
N ASN A 69 -5.68 16.88 3.52
CA ASN A 69 -4.37 16.92 2.87
C ASN A 69 -3.87 18.35 2.63
N ALA A 70 -4.77 19.33 2.51
CA ALA A 70 -4.38 20.75 2.40
C ALA A 70 -4.03 21.37 3.76
N ALA A 71 -4.54 20.78 4.85
CA ALA A 71 -4.30 21.23 6.22
C ALA A 71 -3.05 20.61 6.87
N ASN A 72 -2.42 19.62 6.23
CA ASN A 72 -1.22 18.89 6.70
C ASN A 72 -0.09 18.95 5.67
#